data_AF-A0A7C6S7B6-F1
#
_entry.id   AF-A0A7C6S7B6-F1
#
_cell.length_a   1.000
_cell.length_b   1.000
_cell.length_c   1.000
_cell.angle_alpha   90.00
_cell.angle_beta   90.00
_cell.angle_gamma   90.00
#
_symmetry.space_group_name_H-M   'P 1'
#
loop_
_entity.id
_entity.type
_entity.pdbx_description
1 polymer ?
#
loop_
_entity_poly.entity_id
_entity_poly.type
_entity_poly.pdbx_seq_one_letter_code
_entity_poly.pdbx_strand_id
1 'polypeptide(L)'
;MKRILTLVLIALFVMFGTSTLYAADPIPGWSVIRDDMEIAKGALKQVVGSTVLNTYIPDYGVVFMFTVEYGLSLDQVQVNLEKVLRYLVPTIDQLKDGERIALVGYYESFLSEWEIMYIATKESSSDPKTWHVYLNEKK
;
A
#
# COMPACT_ATOMS: atom_id res chain seq x y z
N MET A 1 -19.44 53.79 19.26
CA MET A 1 -18.39 52.83 19.67
C MET A 1 -18.88 51.40 19.81
N LYS A 2 -19.88 51.08 20.67
CA LYS A 2 -20.32 49.68 20.90
C LYS A 2 -20.71 48.91 19.62
N ARG A 3 -21.48 49.51 18.70
CA ARG A 3 -21.89 48.87 17.42
C ARG A 3 -20.72 48.53 16.48
N ILE A 4 -19.71 49.39 16.43
CA ILE A 4 -18.53 49.18 15.56
C ILE A 4 -17.68 48.04 16.14
N LEU A 5 -17.52 48.00 17.47
CA LEU A 5 -16.79 46.92 18.14
C LEU A 5 -17.47 45.56 17.94
N THR A 6 -18.80 45.50 18.00
CA THR A 6 -19.57 44.28 17.75
C THR A 6 -19.42 43.80 16.30
N LEU A 7 -19.45 44.71 15.34
CA LEU A 7 -19.25 44.37 13.91
C LEU A 7 -17.84 43.85 13.64
N VAL A 8 -16.82 44.45 14.26
CA VAL A 8 -15.43 44.00 14.14
C VAL A 8 -15.24 42.62 14.76
N LEU A 9 -15.85 42.35 15.92
CA LEU A 9 -15.82 41.04 16.58
C LEU A 9 -16.50 39.94 15.75
N ILE A 10 -17.66 40.24 15.15
CA ILE A 10 -18.36 39.30 14.26
C ILE A 10 -17.53 39.05 12.99
N ALA A 11 -16.95 40.09 12.40
CA ALA A 11 -16.09 39.96 11.23
C ALA A 11 -14.84 39.12 11.52
N LEU A 12 -14.20 39.32 12.68
CA LEU A 12 -13.09 38.47 13.14
C LEU A 12 -13.55 37.03 13.35
N PHE A 13 -14.71 36.79 13.97
CA PHE A 13 -15.24 35.43 14.18
C PHE A 13 -15.54 34.69 12.87
N VAL A 14 -16.02 35.39 11.84
CA VAL A 14 -16.25 34.82 10.51
C VAL A 14 -14.94 34.56 9.78
N MET A 15 -13.91 35.39 9.98
CA MET A 15 -12.58 35.18 9.40
C MET A 15 -11.79 34.02 10.05
N PHE A 16 -12.02 33.74 11.33
CA PHE A 16 -11.44 32.58 12.02
C PHE A 16 -12.28 31.30 11.91
N GLY A 17 -13.50 31.39 11.36
CA GLY A 17 -14.49 30.31 11.37
C GLY A 17 -14.43 29.31 10.22
N THR A 18 -13.56 29.50 9.22
CA THR A 18 -13.44 28.58 8.09
C THR A 18 -12.13 27.81 8.17
N SER A 19 -11.92 27.06 9.25
CA SER A 19 -11.16 25.82 9.10
C SER A 19 -12.01 24.93 8.20
N THR A 20 -11.66 24.82 6.92
CA THR A 20 -12.10 23.72 6.08
C THR A 20 -11.59 22.45 6.76
N LEU A 21 -12.39 21.90 7.66
CA LEU A 21 -12.31 20.50 8.04
C LEU A 21 -12.53 19.76 6.73
N TYR A 22 -11.44 19.43 6.03
CA TYR A 22 -11.50 18.44 4.96
C TYR A 22 -12.03 17.18 5.62
N ALA A 23 -13.33 16.92 5.44
CA ALA A 23 -13.91 15.65 5.78
C ALA A 23 -13.15 14.62 4.94
N ALA A 24 -12.54 13.63 5.60
CA ALA A 24 -11.89 12.55 4.87
C ALA A 24 -12.96 11.82 4.05
N ASP A 25 -12.79 11.80 2.73
CA ASP A 25 -13.70 11.07 1.85
C ASP A 25 -13.55 9.56 2.11
N PRO A 26 -14.65 8.82 2.33
CA PRO A 26 -14.58 7.39 2.54
C PRO A 26 -14.16 6.70 1.24
N ILE A 27 -13.27 5.70 1.36
CA ILE A 27 -12.92 4.83 0.23
C ILE A 27 -14.13 3.94 -0.11
N PRO A 28 -14.68 4.01 -1.34
CA PRO A 28 -15.78 3.15 -1.75
C PRO A 28 -15.37 1.68 -1.68
N GLY A 29 -16.22 0.82 -1.08
CA GLY A 29 -15.94 -0.61 -0.95
C GLY A 29 -14.83 -0.98 0.03
N TRP A 30 -14.40 -0.04 0.90
CA TRP A 30 -13.27 -0.23 1.81
C TRP A 30 -13.30 -1.52 2.62
N SER A 31 -14.46 -1.93 3.17
CA SER A 31 -14.54 -3.14 3.99
C SER A 31 -14.15 -4.40 3.20
N VAL A 32 -14.60 -4.51 1.95
CA VAL A 32 -14.28 -5.66 1.09
C VAL A 32 -12.80 -5.66 0.73
N ILE A 33 -12.28 -4.50 0.31
CA ILE A 33 -10.85 -4.32 0.01
C ILE A 33 -10.02 -4.68 1.25
N ARG A 34 -10.47 -4.26 2.44
CA ARG A 34 -9.78 -4.52 3.70
C ARG A 34 -9.71 -6.01 4.03
N ASP A 35 -10.82 -6.73 3.88
CA ASP A 35 -10.89 -8.17 4.16
C ASP A 35 -9.98 -8.95 3.20
N ASP A 36 -10.04 -8.65 1.91
CA ASP A 36 -9.19 -9.25 0.89
C ASP A 36 -7.70 -9.00 1.17
N MET A 37 -7.33 -7.77 1.56
CA MET A 37 -5.96 -7.46 1.93
C MET A 37 -5.49 -8.22 3.17
N GLU A 38 -6.35 -8.48 4.16
CA GLU A 38 -5.95 -9.25 5.34
C GLU A 38 -5.73 -10.73 5.02
N ILE A 39 -6.50 -11.30 4.08
CA ILE A 39 -6.25 -12.65 3.55
C ILE A 39 -4.89 -12.70 2.85
N ALA A 40 -4.63 -11.75 1.95
CA ALA A 40 -3.38 -11.64 1.21
C ALA A 40 -2.16 -11.46 2.14
N LYS A 41 -2.32 -10.62 3.16
CA LYS A 41 -1.33 -10.43 4.23
C LYS A 41 -1.06 -11.72 4.99
N GLY A 42 -2.09 -12.51 5.29
CA GLY A 42 -1.94 -13.84 5.89
C GLY A 42 -1.09 -14.77 5.04
N ALA A 43 -1.34 -14.81 3.73
CA ALA A 43 -0.54 -15.60 2.79
C ALA A 43 0.92 -15.15 2.72
N LEU A 44 1.18 -13.84 2.61
CA LEU A 44 2.54 -13.28 2.63
C LEU A 44 3.30 -13.64 3.90
N LYS A 45 2.63 -13.59 5.05
CA LYS A 45 3.23 -13.96 6.35
C LYS A 45 3.67 -15.42 6.42
N GLN A 46 2.99 -16.32 5.70
CA GLN A 46 3.31 -17.75 5.73
C GLN A 46 4.45 -18.12 4.78
N VAL A 47 4.73 -17.30 3.77
CA VAL A 47 5.58 -17.71 2.65
C VAL A 47 6.89 -16.92 2.59
N VAL A 48 6.89 -15.64 2.99
CA VAL A 48 8.04 -14.76 2.74
C VAL A 48 8.30 -13.72 3.83
N GLY A 49 7.27 -13.27 4.56
CA GLY A 49 7.36 -12.13 5.46
C GLY A 49 7.18 -12.49 6.94
N SER A 50 8.03 -11.95 7.81
CA SER A 50 7.85 -12.04 9.27
C SER A 50 6.87 -10.99 9.80
N THR A 51 7.02 -9.75 9.32
CA THR A 51 6.08 -8.65 9.54
C THR A 51 5.55 -8.21 8.19
N VAL A 52 4.23 -8.17 8.02
CA VAL A 52 3.57 -7.73 6.79
C VAL A 52 2.60 -6.62 7.14
N LEU A 53 2.79 -5.46 6.50
CA LEU A 53 1.92 -4.30 6.51
C LEU A 53 1.22 -4.20 5.15
N ASN A 54 0.01 -3.66 5.15
CA ASN A 54 -0.78 -3.50 3.94
C ASN A 54 -1.60 -2.22 4.00
N THR A 55 -1.78 -1.59 2.84
CA THR A 55 -2.67 -0.45 2.67
C THR A 55 -3.24 -0.41 1.26
N TYR A 56 -4.39 0.23 1.11
CA TYR A 56 -4.91 0.64 -0.18
C TYR A 56 -4.70 2.14 -0.33
N ILE A 57 -4.24 2.55 -1.50
CA ILE A 57 -4.00 3.94 -1.87
C ILE A 57 -4.90 4.23 -3.07
N PRO A 58 -5.89 5.14 -2.97
CA PRO A 58 -6.73 5.51 -4.09
C PRO A 58 -5.92 5.89 -5.33
N ASP A 59 -6.36 5.44 -6.50
CA ASP A 59 -5.74 5.69 -7.81
C ASP A 59 -4.34 5.04 -8.01
N TYR A 60 -3.82 4.37 -6.98
CA TYR A 60 -2.63 3.53 -7.08
C TYR A 60 -2.97 2.05 -6.95
N GLY A 61 -3.79 1.66 -5.97
CA GLY A 61 -4.15 0.28 -5.66
C GLY A 61 -3.61 -0.20 -4.31
N VAL A 62 -3.21 -1.47 -4.24
CA VAL A 62 -2.83 -2.14 -2.98
C VAL A 62 -1.31 -2.23 -2.85
N VAL A 63 -0.81 -1.92 -1.66
CA VAL A 63 0.62 -2.06 -1.32
C VAL A 63 0.76 -3.00 -0.13
N PHE A 64 1.62 -4.00 -0.27
CA PHE A 64 2.12 -4.83 0.80
C PHE A 64 3.59 -4.53 1.04
N MET A 65 3.96 -4.27 2.28
CA MET A 65 5.35 -4.10 2.71
C MET A 65 5.67 -5.15 3.75
N PHE A 66 6.81 -5.82 3.65
CA PHE A 66 7.16 -6.86 4.60
C PHE A 66 8.65 -7.04 4.85
N THR A 67 8.98 -7.40 6.09
CA THR A 67 10.33 -7.84 6.44
C THR A 67 10.49 -9.28 5.99
N VAL A 68 11.47 -9.54 5.14
CA VAL A 68 11.81 -10.89 4.69
C VAL A 68 12.17 -11.78 5.89
N GLU A 69 11.68 -13.01 5.90
CA GLU A 69 12.00 -13.98 6.94
C GLU A 69 13.50 -14.34 6.96
N TYR A 70 14.07 -14.48 8.15
CA TYR A 70 15.50 -14.75 8.31
C TYR A 70 15.88 -16.10 7.69
N GLY A 71 16.98 -16.12 6.94
CA GLY A 71 17.51 -17.33 6.30
C GLY A 71 16.99 -17.59 4.88
N LEU A 72 16.06 -16.78 4.37
CA LEU A 72 15.68 -16.84 2.96
C LEU A 72 16.72 -16.11 2.08
N SER A 73 17.14 -16.76 0.99
CA SER A 73 17.93 -16.12 -0.06
C SER A 73 17.05 -15.23 -0.95
N LEU A 74 17.68 -14.29 -1.67
CA LEU A 74 16.98 -13.44 -2.63
C LEU A 74 16.22 -14.27 -3.68
N ASP A 75 16.84 -15.33 -4.22
CA ASP A 75 16.21 -16.23 -5.19
C ASP A 75 14.95 -16.92 -4.61
N GLN A 76 15.02 -17.37 -3.34
CA GLN A 76 13.87 -17.97 -2.67
C GLN A 76 12.75 -16.95 -2.49
N VAL A 77 13.10 -15.72 -2.12
CA VAL A 77 12.15 -14.61 -1.97
C VAL A 77 11.49 -14.29 -3.29
N GLN A 78 12.25 -14.16 -4.38
CA GLN A 78 11.71 -13.95 -5.71
C GLN A 78 10.69 -15.04 -6.08
N VAL A 79 11.09 -16.31 -6.03
CA VAL A 79 10.21 -17.46 -6.33
C VAL A 79 8.94 -17.43 -5.50
N ASN A 80 9.05 -17.08 -4.21
CA ASN A 80 7.91 -17.00 -3.31
C ASN A 80 6.98 -15.83 -3.62
N LEU A 81 7.52 -14.66 -3.98
CA LEU A 81 6.73 -13.51 -4.40
C LEU A 81 5.98 -13.77 -5.69
N GLU A 82 6.59 -14.46 -6.65
CA GLU A 82 5.89 -14.81 -7.88
C GLU A 82 4.71 -15.75 -7.63
N LYS A 83 4.87 -16.72 -6.72
CA LYS A 83 3.77 -17.61 -6.30
C LYS A 83 2.65 -16.83 -5.63
N VAL A 84 3.00 -15.91 -4.73
CA VAL A 84 2.02 -15.09 -4.04
C VAL A 84 1.26 -14.20 -5.02
N LEU A 85 1.94 -13.49 -5.93
CA LEU A 85 1.27 -12.67 -6.93
C LEU A 85 0.26 -13.46 -7.76
N ARG A 86 0.62 -14.67 -8.19
CA ARG A 86 -0.31 -15.57 -8.90
C ARG A 86 -1.52 -15.96 -8.06
N TYR A 87 -1.32 -16.19 -6.76
CA TYR A 87 -2.41 -16.48 -5.84
C TYR A 87 -3.32 -15.27 -5.62
N LEU A 88 -2.76 -14.05 -5.66
CA LEU A 88 -3.49 -12.81 -5.49
C LEU A 88 -4.23 -12.33 -6.75
N VAL A 89 -4.02 -12.95 -7.92
CA VAL A 89 -4.71 -12.59 -9.19
C VAL A 89 -6.22 -12.37 -9.02
N PRO A 90 -6.99 -13.26 -8.38
CA PRO A 90 -8.44 -13.05 -8.21
C PRO A 90 -8.79 -11.81 -7.38
N THR A 91 -7.91 -11.41 -6.45
CA THR A 91 -8.04 -10.18 -5.66
C THR A 91 -7.65 -8.96 -6.48
N ILE A 92 -6.62 -9.07 -7.31
CA ILE A 92 -6.17 -8.01 -8.22
C ILE A 92 -7.26 -7.71 -9.28
N ASP A 93 -8.00 -8.72 -9.72
CA ASP A 93 -9.11 -8.56 -10.68
C ASP A 93 -10.26 -7.68 -10.16
N GLN A 94 -10.41 -7.55 -8.83
CA GLN A 94 -11.40 -6.69 -8.20
C GLN A 94 -10.96 -5.22 -8.09
N LEU A 95 -9.70 -4.92 -8.36
CA LEU A 95 -9.20 -3.55 -8.36
C LEU A 95 -9.79 -2.76 -9.53
N LYS A 96 -9.84 -1.44 -9.37
CA LYS A 96 -10.26 -0.54 -10.46
C LYS A 96 -9.23 -0.60 -11.59
N ASP A 97 -9.69 -0.36 -12.81
CA ASP A 97 -8.80 -0.34 -13.96
C ASP A 97 -7.69 0.72 -13.77
N GLY A 98 -6.44 0.34 -14.05
CA GLY A 98 -5.26 1.17 -13.84
C GLY A 98 -4.66 1.11 -12.43
N GLU A 99 -5.34 0.51 -11.45
CA GLU A 99 -4.76 0.22 -10.14
C GLU A 99 -3.80 -0.99 -10.21
N ARG A 100 -2.90 -1.02 -9.23
CA ARG A 100 -1.76 -1.93 -9.17
C ARG A 100 -1.73 -2.63 -7.82
N ILE A 101 -1.06 -3.78 -7.81
CA ILE A 101 -0.55 -4.38 -6.58
C ILE A 101 0.95 -4.19 -6.52
N ALA A 102 1.45 -3.76 -5.38
CA ALA A 102 2.88 -3.69 -5.08
C ALA A 102 3.22 -4.61 -3.91
N LEU A 103 4.18 -5.50 -4.10
CA LEU A 103 4.80 -6.29 -3.03
C LEU A 103 6.22 -5.76 -2.81
N VAL A 104 6.50 -5.27 -1.60
CA VAL A 104 7.80 -4.69 -1.23
C VAL A 104 8.38 -5.49 -0.07
N GLY A 105 9.45 -6.24 -0.36
CA GLY A 105 10.18 -7.02 0.62
C GLY A 105 11.48 -6.34 0.97
N TYR A 106 11.72 -6.11 2.26
CA TYR A 106 12.99 -5.59 2.76
C TYR A 106 13.69 -6.65 3.61
N TYR A 107 14.98 -6.83 3.34
CA TYR A 107 15.86 -7.68 4.11
C TYR A 107 16.95 -6.82 4.74
N GLU A 108 17.07 -6.91 6.05
CA GLU A 108 18.10 -6.21 6.82
C GLU A 108 18.85 -7.24 7.66
N SER A 109 20.16 -7.28 7.45
CA SER A 109 21.09 -8.07 8.24
C SER A 109 22.37 -7.28 8.48
N PHE A 110 23.21 -7.74 9.41
CA PHE A 110 24.49 -7.08 9.68
C PHE A 110 25.43 -7.04 8.46
N LEU A 111 25.29 -7.96 7.50
CA LEU A 111 26.19 -8.11 6.36
C LEU A 111 25.57 -7.69 5.02
N SER A 112 24.26 -7.49 4.96
CA SER A 112 23.53 -7.27 3.72
C SER A 112 22.19 -6.60 4.00
N GLU A 113 21.92 -5.54 3.25
CA GLU A 113 20.64 -4.84 3.21
C GLU A 113 20.19 -4.73 1.75
N TRP A 114 18.99 -5.24 1.47
CA TRP A 114 18.39 -5.11 0.15
C TRP A 114 16.86 -5.01 0.23
N GLU A 115 16.28 -4.43 -0.80
CA GLU A 115 14.84 -4.30 -0.99
C GLU A 115 14.47 -4.79 -2.38
N ILE A 116 13.44 -5.63 -2.45
CA ILE A 116 12.85 -6.08 -3.71
C ILE A 116 11.40 -5.64 -3.82
N MET A 117 11.04 -5.12 -4.99
CA MET A 117 9.70 -4.65 -5.28
C MET A 117 9.16 -5.31 -6.54
N TYR A 118 7.97 -5.90 -6.43
CA TYR A 118 7.20 -6.37 -7.56
C TYR A 118 5.95 -5.51 -7.72
N ILE A 119 5.71 -5.02 -8.93
CA ILE A 119 4.49 -4.28 -9.27
C ILE A 119 3.79 -4.98 -10.43
N ALA A 120 2.52 -5.30 -10.24
CA ALA A 120 1.65 -5.86 -11.28
C ALA A 120 0.36 -5.05 -11.37
N THR A 121 -0.20 -4.96 -12.58
CA THR A 121 -1.56 -4.43 -12.79
C THR A 121 -2.53 -5.59 -12.92
N LYS A 122 -3.83 -5.29 -12.93
CA LYS A 122 -4.88 -6.28 -13.21
C LYS A 122 -4.62 -7.06 -14.50
N GLU A 123 -4.30 -6.34 -15.57
CA GLU A 123 -4.08 -6.91 -16.91
C GLU A 123 -2.79 -7.72 -16.99
N SER A 124 -1.82 -7.42 -16.12
CA SER A 124 -0.47 -7.98 -16.12
C SER A 124 -0.28 -9.06 -15.05
N SER A 125 -1.24 -9.22 -14.13
CA SER A 125 -1.13 -10.05 -12.93
C SER A 125 -0.90 -11.54 -13.21
N SER A 126 -1.28 -12.05 -14.38
CA SER A 126 -1.14 -13.46 -14.75
C SER A 126 0.17 -13.82 -15.46
N ASP A 127 0.91 -12.84 -16.00
CA ASP A 127 2.17 -13.03 -16.73
C ASP A 127 3.36 -12.37 -16.02
N PRO A 128 4.27 -13.14 -15.38
CA PRO A 128 5.43 -12.58 -14.69
C PRO A 128 6.34 -11.72 -15.54
N LYS A 129 6.36 -11.92 -16.86
CA LYS A 129 7.19 -11.14 -17.78
C LYS A 129 6.75 -9.68 -17.89
N THR A 130 5.52 -9.40 -17.47
CA THR A 130 4.92 -8.06 -17.53
C THR A 130 5.03 -7.33 -16.19
N TRP A 131 5.56 -7.98 -15.15
CA TRP A 131 5.71 -7.36 -13.85
C TRP A 131 6.93 -6.44 -13.84
N HIS A 132 6.78 -5.29 -13.20
CA HIS A 132 7.91 -4.41 -12.95
C HIS A 132 8.60 -4.88 -11.67
N VAL A 133 9.86 -5.29 -11.80
CA VAL A 133 10.68 -5.77 -10.68
C VAL A 133 11.84 -4.79 -10.46
N TYR A 134 11.97 -4.32 -9.22
CA TYR A 134 13.09 -3.47 -8.80
C TYR A 134 13.85 -4.16 -7.68
N LEU A 135 15.18 -4.12 -7.74
CA LEU A 135 16.07 -4.61 -6.71
C LEU A 135 17.01 -3.47 -6.31
N ASN A 136 16.93 -3.07 -5.05
CA ASN A 136 17.78 -2.07 -4.45
C ASN A 136 18.73 -2.76 -3.46
N GLU A 137 20.02 -2.53 -3.60
CA GLU A 137 21.03 -3.08 -2.70
C GLU A 137 21.83 -1.92 -2.08
N LYS A 138 21.97 -1.93 -0.76
CA LYS A 138 22.84 -0.99 -0.08
C LYS A 138 24.25 -1.56 -0.08
N LYS A 139 25.14 -0.92 -0.83
CA LYS A 139 26.57 -1.25 -0.94
C LYS A 139 27.40 -0.57 0.13
#